data_AF-A0A934N4H9-F1
#
_entry.id   AF-A0A934N4H9-F1
#
_cell.length_a   1.000
_cell.length_b   1.000
_cell.length_c   1.000
_cell.angle_alpha   90.00
_cell.angle_beta   90.00
_cell.angle_gamma   90.00
#
_symmetry.space_group_name_H-M   'P 1'
#
loop_
_entity.id
_entity.type
_entity.pdbx_description
1 polymer ?
#
loop_
_entity_poly.entity_id
_entity_poly.type
_entity_poly.pdbx_seq_one_letter_code
_entity_poly.pdbx_strand_id
1 'polypeptide(L)'
;MQWLPRRPGAKPATQPGLPHQQLDQQPADDRLRDALAERVFALPGVAEQLSGVSVPGARALVLDPALAIGPPEAFMVGREFAHLHPGKDHSLHMMLPEPVAEAACEAGWAELHPLSRTGEMPRTLVMVFAPRDTAELDVVWRLVEGSYRFARAVDERQPLTAATRIDGVRHVGLTVRDLERSAGWYVDVLGFIEVFRESHPDRSTAILRVPNGHLVIGLVQFDDHPPGEFSPKRVGLDHLCFAVPTRSDLDAWTSRLDECRVAHSGVIEMATSPIVNFKDPDGIALAFAIPPE
;
A
#
# COMPACT_ATOMS: atom_id res chain seq x y z
N MET A 1 4.55 5.28 8.92
CA MET A 1 3.74 4.88 10.09
C MET A 1 3.07 6.12 10.70
N GLN A 2 2.03 6.67 10.07
CA GLN A 2 1.44 7.98 10.46
C GLN A 2 -0.10 7.96 10.47
N TRP A 3 -0.72 6.85 10.87
CA TRP A 3 -2.18 6.70 10.87
C TRP A 3 -2.82 6.61 12.26
N LEU A 4 -2.05 6.26 13.31
CA LEU A 4 -2.57 6.16 14.68
C LEU A 4 -2.23 7.45 15.46
N PRO A 5 -3.23 8.23 15.93
CA PRO A 5 -2.98 9.44 16.71
C PRO A 5 -2.40 9.08 18.08
N ARG A 6 -1.68 10.00 18.74
CA ARG A 6 -1.23 9.79 20.12
C ARG A 6 -2.42 9.90 21.08
N ARG A 7 -2.57 8.95 22.00
CA ARG A 7 -3.60 8.99 23.05
C ARG A 7 -3.33 10.17 23.99
N PRO A 8 -4.31 11.07 24.24
CA PRO A 8 -4.11 12.20 25.13
C PRO A 8 -3.92 11.77 26.60
N GLY A 9 -3.04 12.47 27.32
CA GLY A 9 -2.84 12.28 28.75
C GLY A 9 -1.89 11.15 29.14
N ALA A 10 -1.88 10.81 30.43
CA ALA A 10 -1.02 9.76 30.97
C ALA A 10 -1.53 8.36 30.60
N LYS A 11 -0.61 7.42 30.45
CA LYS A 11 -0.93 6.00 30.25
C LYS A 11 -1.75 5.47 31.46
N PRO A 12 -2.80 4.66 31.25
CA PRO A 12 -3.55 4.04 32.33
C PRO A 12 -2.69 3.15 33.22
N ALA A 13 -3.03 3.09 34.51
CA ALA A 13 -2.47 2.12 35.44
C ALA A 13 -3.06 0.74 35.18
N THR A 14 -2.23 -0.30 35.26
CA THR A 14 -2.63 -1.68 34.97
C THR A 14 -2.05 -2.64 36.00
N GLN A 15 -2.70 -3.79 36.18
CA GLN A 15 -2.18 -4.84 37.02
C GLN A 15 -0.93 -5.47 36.36
N PRO A 16 0.22 -5.57 37.03
CA PRO A 16 1.48 -5.97 36.37
C PRO A 16 1.56 -7.45 35.98
N GLY A 17 0.65 -8.29 36.47
CA GLY A 17 0.60 -9.74 36.26
C GLY A 17 -0.81 -10.21 35.91
N LEU A 18 -1.11 -11.49 36.15
CA LEU A 18 -2.41 -12.09 35.84
C LEU A 18 -3.36 -12.03 37.05
N PRO A 19 -4.67 -11.75 36.86
CA PRO A 19 -5.27 -11.29 35.61
C PRO A 19 -4.76 -9.89 35.23
N HIS A 20 -4.51 -9.68 33.94
CA HIS A 20 -4.05 -8.38 33.44
C HIS A 20 -5.28 -7.49 33.22
N GLN A 21 -5.40 -6.41 33.98
CA GLN A 21 -6.59 -5.55 34.01
C GLN A 21 -6.18 -4.08 34.07
N GLN A 22 -7.01 -3.21 33.49
CA GLN A 22 -6.87 -1.76 33.64
C GLN A 22 -7.47 -1.30 34.98
N LEU A 23 -6.76 -0.43 35.70
CA LEU A 23 -7.08 -0.02 37.07
C LEU A 23 -7.67 1.40 37.17
N ASP A 24 -7.39 2.28 36.21
CA ASP A 24 -7.91 3.64 36.16
C ASP A 24 -8.30 4.09 34.75
N GLN A 25 -8.88 5.30 34.64
CA GLN A 25 -9.29 5.93 33.38
C GLN A 25 -10.36 5.16 32.58
N GLN A 26 -11.16 4.33 33.22
CA GLN A 26 -12.33 3.71 32.60
C GLN A 26 -13.45 4.72 32.40
N PRO A 27 -14.35 4.51 31.42
CA PRO A 27 -15.55 5.32 31.30
C PRO A 27 -16.44 5.21 32.54
N ALA A 28 -17.29 6.22 32.76
CA ALA A 28 -18.18 6.27 33.92
C ALA A 28 -19.30 5.21 33.90
N ASP A 29 -19.61 4.67 32.71
CA ASP A 29 -20.64 3.68 32.48
C ASP A 29 -20.29 2.73 31.32
N ASP A 30 -21.19 1.79 31.05
CA ASP A 30 -21.01 0.73 30.05
C ASP A 30 -21.27 1.17 28.60
N ARG A 31 -21.73 2.40 28.35
CA ARG A 31 -22.24 2.80 27.02
C ARG A 31 -21.22 2.64 25.90
N LEU A 32 -19.96 3.01 26.14
CA LEU A 32 -18.90 2.89 25.12
C LEU A 32 -18.50 1.43 24.89
N ARG A 33 -18.50 0.60 25.94
CA ARG A 33 -18.24 -0.85 25.83
C ARG A 33 -19.35 -1.55 25.06
N ASP A 34 -20.59 -1.19 25.35
CA ASP A 34 -21.76 -1.78 24.69
C ASP A 34 -21.84 -1.34 23.22
N ALA A 35 -21.53 -0.08 22.92
CA ALA A 35 -21.41 0.41 21.54
C ALA A 35 -20.26 -0.27 20.78
N LEU A 36 -19.11 -0.52 21.42
CA LEU A 36 -18.03 -1.30 20.82
C LEU A 36 -18.48 -2.74 20.56
N ALA A 37 -19.14 -3.37 21.55
CA ALA A 37 -19.66 -4.72 21.44
C ALA A 37 -20.63 -4.88 20.25
N GLU A 38 -21.56 -3.94 20.10
CA GLU A 38 -22.50 -3.91 18.97
C GLU A 38 -21.75 -3.89 17.63
N ARG A 39 -20.72 -3.05 17.49
CA ARG A 39 -19.92 -2.97 16.26
C ARG A 39 -19.13 -4.26 16.00
N VAL A 40 -18.47 -4.83 17.02
CA VAL A 40 -17.57 -5.97 16.82
C VAL A 40 -18.32 -7.27 16.56
N PHE A 41 -19.48 -7.47 17.19
CA PHE A 41 -20.29 -8.67 16.96
C PHE A 41 -21.20 -8.55 15.73
N ALA A 42 -21.28 -7.37 15.12
CA ALA A 42 -21.85 -7.19 13.78
C ALA A 42 -20.85 -7.55 12.65
N LEU A 43 -19.57 -7.80 12.95
CA LEU A 43 -18.58 -8.17 11.94
C LEU A 43 -18.91 -9.54 11.31
N PRO A 44 -18.81 -9.69 9.98
CA PRO A 44 -19.12 -10.94 9.30
C PRO A 44 -18.33 -12.13 9.85
N GLY A 45 -19.06 -13.17 10.27
CA GLY A 45 -18.50 -14.42 10.80
C GLY A 45 -17.81 -14.28 12.16
N VAL A 46 -18.03 -13.20 12.91
CA VAL A 46 -17.61 -13.12 14.32
C VAL A 46 -18.77 -13.59 15.20
N ALA A 47 -18.52 -14.62 16.00
CA ALA A 47 -19.44 -15.12 17.00
C ALA A 47 -19.03 -14.65 18.39
N GLU A 48 -20.01 -14.28 19.21
CA GLU A 48 -19.83 -14.00 20.62
C GLU A 48 -19.79 -15.32 21.42
N GLN A 49 -18.71 -15.53 22.18
CA GLN A 49 -18.54 -16.69 23.07
C GLN A 49 -17.95 -16.26 24.42
N LEU A 50 -17.97 -17.17 25.40
CA LEU A 50 -17.15 -16.99 26.60
C LEU A 50 -15.68 -17.20 26.24
N SER A 51 -14.80 -16.31 26.67
CA SER A 51 -13.36 -16.45 26.40
C SER A 51 -12.78 -17.68 27.09
N GLY A 52 -11.90 -18.39 26.36
CA GLY A 52 -11.18 -19.54 26.88
C GLY A 52 -9.91 -19.20 27.68
N VAL A 53 -9.46 -17.94 27.62
CA VAL A 53 -8.18 -17.48 28.19
C VAL A 53 -8.31 -16.28 29.11
N SER A 54 -9.51 -15.72 29.27
CA SER A 54 -9.76 -14.50 30.05
C SER A 54 -10.54 -14.75 31.34
N VAL A 55 -10.82 -13.67 32.07
CA VAL A 55 -11.59 -13.69 33.33
C VAL A 55 -13.07 -14.03 33.10
N PRO A 56 -13.78 -14.58 34.11
CA PRO A 56 -15.21 -14.91 33.99
C PRO A 56 -16.05 -13.70 33.52
N GLY A 57 -16.85 -13.91 32.47
CA GLY A 57 -17.69 -12.87 31.86
C GLY A 57 -17.05 -12.14 30.69
N ALA A 58 -15.77 -12.39 30.39
CA ALA A 58 -15.14 -11.85 29.19
C ALA A 58 -15.78 -12.41 27.91
N ARG A 59 -16.05 -11.51 26.97
CA ARG A 59 -16.78 -11.79 25.73
C ARG A 59 -15.77 -11.94 24.60
N ALA A 60 -15.53 -13.18 24.18
CA ALA A 60 -14.62 -13.51 23.09
C ALA A 60 -15.24 -13.23 21.73
N LEU A 61 -14.41 -12.67 20.85
CA LEU A 61 -14.66 -12.54 19.43
C LEU A 61 -14.03 -13.75 18.75
N VAL A 62 -14.88 -14.70 18.36
CA VAL A 62 -14.44 -15.97 17.77
C VAL A 62 -14.84 -16.01 16.30
N LEU A 63 -13.85 -16.11 15.42
CA LEU A 63 -14.05 -16.04 13.98
C LEU A 63 -14.48 -17.39 13.40
N ASP A 64 -15.45 -17.45 12.49
CA ASP A 64 -15.88 -18.64 11.74
C ASP A 64 -14.69 -19.42 11.15
N PRO A 65 -14.68 -20.78 11.17
CA PRO A 65 -13.51 -21.53 10.70
C PRO A 65 -13.14 -21.25 9.25
N ALA A 66 -14.12 -20.97 8.38
CA ALA A 66 -13.88 -20.67 6.98
C ALA A 66 -13.26 -19.28 6.76
N LEU A 67 -13.35 -18.38 7.76
CA LEU A 67 -12.77 -17.04 7.69
C LEU A 67 -11.47 -16.91 8.48
N ALA A 68 -11.21 -17.81 9.44
CA ALA A 68 -10.01 -17.83 10.29
C ALA A 68 -8.76 -18.34 9.56
N ILE A 69 -8.35 -17.61 8.51
CA ILE A 69 -7.23 -17.95 7.60
C ILE A 69 -5.94 -17.18 7.97
N GLY A 70 -6.01 -16.27 8.95
CA GLY A 70 -4.87 -15.56 9.50
C GLY A 70 -3.76 -16.49 10.03
N PRO A 71 -2.56 -15.96 10.25
CA PRO A 71 -1.47 -16.75 10.82
C PRO A 71 -1.80 -17.19 12.26
N PRO A 72 -1.14 -18.24 12.80
CA PRO A 72 -1.40 -18.73 14.16
C PRO A 72 -1.30 -17.64 15.24
N GLU A 73 -0.39 -16.68 15.07
CA GLU A 73 -0.17 -15.54 15.97
C GLU A 73 -1.28 -14.49 15.93
N ALA A 74 -2.30 -14.67 15.09
CA ALA A 74 -3.52 -13.86 15.08
C ALA A 74 -4.61 -14.37 16.06
N PHE A 75 -4.35 -15.46 16.77
CA PHE A 75 -5.32 -16.07 17.69
C PHE A 75 -4.70 -16.37 19.07
N MET A 76 -5.44 -16.09 20.14
CA MET A 76 -5.03 -16.42 21.51
C MET A 76 -5.27 -17.90 21.82
N VAL A 77 -6.47 -18.38 21.51
CA VAL A 77 -6.87 -19.78 21.69
C VAL A 77 -7.92 -20.14 20.65
N GLY A 78 -7.72 -21.28 19.97
CA GLY A 78 -8.61 -21.69 18.89
C GLY A 78 -8.74 -20.61 17.80
N ARG A 79 -9.91 -19.97 17.72
CA ARG A 79 -10.23 -18.89 16.76
C ARG A 79 -10.57 -17.56 17.44
N GLU A 80 -10.25 -17.44 18.73
CA GLU A 80 -10.41 -16.22 19.52
C GLU A 80 -9.29 -15.24 19.17
N PHE A 81 -9.61 -14.16 18.45
CA PHE A 81 -8.62 -13.15 18.04
C PHE A 81 -8.64 -11.91 18.94
N ALA A 82 -9.71 -11.71 19.71
CA ALA A 82 -9.85 -10.66 20.71
C ALA A 82 -10.91 -11.04 21.75
N HIS A 83 -10.89 -10.39 22.91
CA HIS A 83 -12.00 -10.43 23.86
C HIS A 83 -12.19 -9.10 24.60
N LEU A 84 -13.43 -8.82 24.97
CA LEU A 84 -13.81 -7.67 25.79
C LEU A 84 -13.78 -8.06 27.26
N HIS A 85 -13.10 -7.27 28.10
CA HIS A 85 -13.17 -7.48 29.55
C HIS A 85 -14.53 -7.08 30.11
N PRO A 86 -15.05 -7.82 31.11
CA PRO A 86 -16.32 -7.54 31.74
C PRO A 86 -16.21 -6.46 32.82
N GLY A 87 -17.36 -6.05 33.34
CA GLY A 87 -17.45 -5.23 34.56
C GLY A 87 -16.78 -3.86 34.39
N LYS A 88 -16.10 -3.40 35.44
CA LYS A 88 -15.48 -2.07 35.54
C LYS A 88 -14.11 -1.93 34.86
N ASP A 89 -13.65 -2.94 34.11
CA ASP A 89 -12.34 -2.89 33.44
C ASP A 89 -12.44 -2.18 32.08
N HIS A 90 -13.40 -2.58 31.23
CA HIS A 90 -13.67 -2.02 29.89
C HIS A 90 -12.51 -2.08 28.88
N SER A 91 -11.33 -2.57 29.27
CA SER A 91 -10.22 -2.83 28.36
C SER A 91 -10.44 -4.10 27.53
N LEU A 92 -9.54 -4.35 26.58
CA LEU A 92 -9.60 -5.49 25.67
C LEU A 92 -8.24 -6.16 25.57
N HIS A 93 -8.22 -7.48 25.41
CA HIS A 93 -7.08 -8.13 24.76
C HIS A 93 -7.38 -8.42 23.31
N MET A 94 -6.38 -8.26 22.45
CA MET A 94 -6.48 -8.59 21.03
C MET A 94 -5.13 -8.93 20.43
N MET A 95 -5.17 -9.65 19.31
CA MET A 95 -3.99 -9.99 18.51
C MET A 95 -3.84 -8.97 17.38
N LEU A 96 -2.75 -8.22 17.34
CA LEU A 96 -2.43 -7.25 16.29
C LEU A 96 -1.16 -7.68 15.54
N PRO A 97 -1.02 -7.36 14.24
CA PRO A 97 0.28 -7.47 13.57
C PRO A 97 1.35 -6.73 14.38
N GLU A 98 2.55 -7.29 14.51
CA GLU A 98 3.60 -6.72 15.38
C GLU A 98 3.87 -5.21 15.13
N PRO A 99 3.98 -4.73 13.88
CA PRO A 99 4.17 -3.29 13.63
C PRO A 99 3.02 -2.41 14.12
N VAL A 100 1.79 -2.95 14.16
CA VAL A 100 0.60 -2.26 14.65
C VAL A 100 0.56 -2.31 16.18
N ALA A 101 0.91 -3.43 16.79
CA ALA A 101 1.04 -3.58 18.24
C ALA A 101 2.07 -2.59 18.81
N GLU A 102 3.23 -2.47 18.17
CA GLU A 102 4.28 -1.52 18.52
C GLU A 102 3.78 -0.08 18.40
N ALA A 103 3.19 0.29 17.25
CA ALA A 103 2.64 1.62 17.04
C ALA A 103 1.54 1.97 18.06
N ALA A 104 0.67 1.02 18.43
CA ALA A 104 -0.36 1.23 19.44
C ALA A 104 0.23 1.45 20.85
N CYS A 105 1.29 0.73 21.19
CA CYS A 105 2.00 0.92 22.45
C CYS A 105 2.72 2.28 22.50
N GLU A 106 3.43 2.65 21.44
CA GLU A 106 4.14 3.94 21.32
C GLU A 106 3.19 5.13 21.36
N ALA A 107 2.03 5.00 20.71
CA ALA A 107 0.99 6.01 20.72
C ALA A 107 0.21 6.08 22.05
N GLY A 108 0.42 5.12 22.98
CA GLY A 108 -0.21 5.09 24.30
C GLY A 108 -1.63 4.50 24.33
N TRP A 109 -2.05 3.80 23.28
CA TRP A 109 -3.35 3.12 23.20
C TRP A 109 -3.35 1.71 23.78
N ALA A 110 -2.17 1.09 23.84
CA ALA A 110 -2.03 -0.28 24.28
C ALA A 110 -0.79 -0.49 25.15
N GLU A 111 -0.69 -1.68 25.73
CA GLU A 111 0.57 -2.24 26.20
C GLU A 111 0.68 -3.73 25.90
N LEU A 112 1.91 -4.22 25.79
CA LEU A 112 2.18 -5.66 25.67
C LEU A 112 1.67 -6.41 26.90
N HIS A 113 0.96 -7.52 26.65
CA HIS A 113 0.51 -8.42 27.70
C HIS A 113 1.71 -8.98 28.51
N PRO A 114 1.59 -9.21 29.84
CA PRO A 114 2.65 -9.80 30.67
C PRO A 114 3.31 -11.03 30.05
N LEU A 115 2.52 -11.97 29.48
CA LEU A 115 3.05 -13.19 28.85
C LEU A 115 3.84 -12.89 27.58
N SER A 116 3.51 -11.83 26.85
CA SER A 116 4.30 -11.40 25.68
C SER A 116 5.59 -10.70 26.08
N ARG A 117 5.63 -10.07 27.27
CA ARG A 117 6.85 -9.49 27.84
C ARG A 117 7.84 -10.55 28.32
N THR A 118 7.34 -11.70 28.80
CA THR A 118 8.17 -12.84 29.22
C THR A 118 8.51 -13.81 28.08
N GLY A 119 7.90 -13.64 26.90
CA GLY A 119 8.12 -14.48 25.72
C GLY A 119 7.30 -15.77 25.70
N GLU A 120 6.34 -15.93 26.61
CA GLU A 120 5.42 -17.07 26.66
C GLU A 120 4.31 -16.97 25.61
N MET A 121 4.01 -15.76 25.13
CA MET A 121 3.07 -15.47 24.04
C MET A 121 3.73 -14.55 22.99
N PRO A 122 3.27 -14.55 21.73
CA PRO A 122 3.81 -13.67 20.69
C PRO A 122 3.62 -12.18 21.04
N ARG A 123 4.45 -11.31 20.45
CA ARG A 123 4.37 -9.84 20.63
C ARG A 123 3.15 -9.21 19.96
N THR A 124 2.36 -10.02 19.24
CA THR A 124 1.07 -9.65 18.67
C THR A 124 -0.02 -9.47 19.73
N LEU A 125 0.10 -10.10 20.91
CA LEU A 125 -0.88 -9.99 21.99
C LEU A 125 -0.66 -8.72 22.83
N VAL A 126 -1.67 -7.85 22.81
CA VAL A 126 -1.68 -6.59 23.57
C VAL A 126 -2.97 -6.42 24.37
N MET A 127 -2.90 -5.63 25.43
CA MET A 127 -4.07 -5.04 26.07
C MET A 127 -4.28 -3.63 25.50
N VAL A 128 -5.44 -3.39 24.90
CA VAL A 128 -5.88 -2.06 24.44
C VAL A 128 -6.74 -1.42 25.53
N PHE A 129 -6.44 -0.16 25.86
CA PHE A 129 -7.11 0.53 26.95
C PHE A 129 -8.56 0.89 26.63
N ALA A 130 -9.38 0.95 27.68
CA ALA A 130 -10.76 1.36 27.60
C ALA A 130 -10.90 2.77 26.97
N PRO A 131 -11.82 2.96 26.01
CA PRO A 131 -12.08 4.29 25.46
C PRO A 131 -12.78 5.17 26.50
N ARG A 132 -12.32 6.41 26.64
CA ARG A 132 -12.90 7.40 27.58
C ARG A 132 -14.05 8.20 26.98
N ASP A 133 -14.06 8.32 25.65
CA ASP A 133 -15.07 9.05 24.88
C ASP A 133 -15.28 8.40 23.50
N THR A 134 -16.16 8.98 22.69
CA THR A 134 -16.49 8.48 21.36
C THR A 134 -15.34 8.58 20.35
N ALA A 135 -14.44 9.55 20.51
CA ALA A 135 -13.29 9.68 19.62
C ALA A 135 -12.25 8.58 19.93
N GLU A 136 -12.03 8.27 21.21
CA GLU A 136 -11.22 7.11 21.60
C GLU A 136 -11.85 5.79 21.15
N LEU A 137 -13.17 5.67 21.26
CA LEU A 137 -13.90 4.49 20.78
C LEU A 137 -13.63 4.24 19.29
N ASP A 138 -13.60 5.28 18.46
CA ASP A 138 -13.31 5.14 17.03
C ASP A 138 -11.86 4.67 16.78
N VAL A 139 -10.89 5.05 17.62
CA VAL A 139 -9.51 4.54 17.53
C VAL A 139 -9.43 3.08 17.98
N VAL A 140 -10.05 2.74 19.11
CA VAL A 140 -10.12 1.36 19.60
C VAL A 140 -10.81 0.46 18.58
N TRP A 141 -11.89 0.94 17.96
CA TRP A 141 -12.58 0.24 16.87
C TRP A 141 -11.64 -0.06 15.70
N ARG A 142 -10.82 0.90 15.26
CA ARG A 142 -9.84 0.67 14.19
C ARG A 142 -8.80 -0.39 14.55
N LEU A 143 -8.37 -0.45 15.82
CA LEU A 143 -7.47 -1.50 16.29
C LEU A 143 -8.16 -2.87 16.27
N VAL A 144 -9.41 -2.97 16.74
CA VAL A 144 -10.17 -4.23 16.64
C VAL A 144 -10.37 -4.65 15.18
N GLU A 145 -10.64 -3.70 14.29
CA GLU A 145 -10.77 -3.96 12.86
C GLU A 145 -9.45 -4.47 12.25
N GLY A 146 -8.31 -3.90 12.66
CA GLY A 146 -6.98 -4.42 12.30
C GLY A 146 -6.74 -5.83 12.81
N SER A 147 -7.13 -6.14 14.06
CA SER A 147 -7.06 -7.48 14.64
C SER A 147 -7.92 -8.49 13.86
N TYR A 148 -9.15 -8.10 13.51
CA TYR A 148 -10.06 -8.91 12.69
C TYR A 148 -9.50 -9.19 11.29
N ARG A 149 -8.89 -8.20 10.64
CA ARG A 149 -8.21 -8.37 9.34
C ARG A 149 -7.02 -9.32 9.44
N PHE A 150 -6.22 -9.16 10.49
CA PHE A 150 -5.06 -10.01 10.75
C PHE A 150 -5.49 -11.48 10.91
N ALA A 151 -6.56 -11.73 11.68
CA ALA A 151 -7.18 -13.05 11.83
C ALA A 151 -7.79 -13.62 10.53
N ARG A 152 -8.04 -12.79 9.52
CA ARG A 152 -8.60 -13.20 8.22
C ARG A 152 -7.59 -13.25 7.08
N ALA A 153 -6.32 -12.91 7.33
CA ALA A 153 -5.30 -12.74 6.30
C ALA A 153 -5.70 -11.73 5.19
N VAL A 154 -6.45 -10.68 5.53
CA VAL A 154 -6.82 -9.61 4.59
C VAL A 154 -5.84 -8.44 4.77
N ASP A 155 -4.96 -8.21 3.79
CA ASP A 155 -4.01 -7.07 3.77
C ASP A 155 -4.77 -5.72 3.74
N GLU A 156 -4.21 -4.66 4.33
CA GLU A 156 -4.82 -3.32 4.48
C GLU A 156 -5.09 -2.59 3.15
N ARG A 157 -4.56 -3.11 2.04
CA ARG A 157 -4.92 -2.60 0.72
C ARG A 157 -6.36 -2.99 0.44
N GLN A 158 -7.27 -2.02 0.54
CA GLN A 158 -8.61 -2.10 -0.03
C GLN A 158 -8.46 -2.73 -1.42
N PRO A 159 -8.95 -3.96 -1.64
CA PRO A 159 -8.78 -4.58 -2.94
C PRO A 159 -9.51 -3.67 -3.92
N LEU A 160 -8.79 -3.18 -4.94
CA LEU A 160 -9.44 -2.55 -6.08
C LEU A 160 -10.52 -3.51 -6.53
N THR A 161 -11.78 -3.09 -6.44
CA THR A 161 -12.89 -3.91 -6.90
C THR A 161 -12.69 -4.19 -8.39
N ALA A 162 -13.34 -5.24 -8.92
CA ALA A 162 -13.32 -5.48 -10.36
C ALA A 162 -13.78 -4.25 -11.18
N ALA A 163 -14.53 -3.32 -10.57
CA ALA A 163 -14.97 -2.07 -11.19
C ALA A 163 -13.90 -0.94 -11.23
N THR A 164 -12.79 -1.05 -10.49
CA THR A 164 -11.73 -0.03 -10.40
C THR A 164 -10.35 -0.62 -10.75
N ARG A 165 -10.31 -1.52 -11.72
CA ARG A 165 -9.07 -2.20 -12.15
C ARG A 165 -8.25 -1.31 -13.10
N ILE A 166 -6.92 -1.27 -12.90
CA ILE A 166 -5.95 -0.70 -13.84
C ILE A 166 -5.23 -1.87 -14.52
N ASP A 167 -5.43 -2.02 -15.83
CA ASP A 167 -4.87 -3.14 -16.61
C ASP A 167 -3.49 -2.86 -17.20
N GLY A 168 -3.03 -1.61 -17.10
CA GLY A 168 -1.75 -1.17 -17.63
C GLY A 168 -1.81 0.27 -18.12
N VAL A 169 -0.80 0.65 -18.89
CA VAL A 169 -0.68 1.99 -19.47
C VAL A 169 -1.33 2.02 -20.85
N ARG A 170 -2.40 2.79 -21.02
CA ARG A 170 -3.05 2.98 -22.33
C ARG A 170 -2.22 3.88 -23.25
N HIS A 171 -1.72 4.98 -22.71
CA HIS A 171 -0.94 5.97 -23.46
C HIS A 171 -0.03 6.78 -22.54
N VAL A 172 1.04 7.32 -23.10
CA VAL A 172 1.95 8.28 -22.45
C VAL A 172 2.03 9.55 -23.31
N GLY A 173 1.82 10.71 -22.71
CA GLY A 173 2.01 12.01 -23.37
C GLY A 173 3.41 12.54 -23.11
N LEU A 174 4.14 12.91 -24.16
CA LEU A 174 5.48 13.50 -24.08
C LEU A 174 5.44 14.90 -24.69
N THR A 175 5.90 15.90 -23.95
CA THR A 175 6.03 17.26 -24.46
C THR A 175 7.31 17.40 -25.27
N VAL A 176 7.20 17.89 -26.51
CA VAL A 176 8.32 18.04 -27.47
C VAL A 176 8.40 19.47 -27.98
N ARG A 177 9.62 19.92 -28.35
CA ARG A 177 9.83 21.29 -28.86
C ARG A 177 9.40 21.46 -30.31
N ASP A 178 9.55 20.40 -31.10
CA ASP A 178 9.27 20.38 -32.53
C ASP A 178 8.59 19.05 -32.87
N LEU A 179 7.30 19.12 -33.19
CA LEU A 179 6.44 17.97 -33.42
C LEU A 179 6.88 17.17 -34.64
N GLU A 180 7.29 17.83 -35.72
CA GLU A 180 7.70 17.15 -36.95
C GLU A 180 9.01 16.41 -36.74
N ARG A 181 10.00 17.09 -36.13
CA ARG A 181 11.30 16.49 -35.82
C ARG A 181 11.14 15.29 -34.91
N SER A 182 10.31 15.41 -33.87
CA SER A 182 10.12 14.33 -32.90
C SER A 182 9.30 13.18 -33.50
N ALA A 183 8.18 13.45 -34.19
CA ALA A 183 7.41 12.40 -34.85
C ALA A 183 8.27 11.61 -35.86
N GLY A 184 9.02 12.30 -36.71
CA GLY A 184 9.96 11.67 -37.65
C GLY A 184 11.00 10.81 -36.92
N TRP A 185 11.61 11.30 -35.84
CA TRP A 185 12.58 10.53 -35.08
C TRP A 185 12.00 9.25 -34.46
N TYR A 186 10.80 9.31 -33.86
CA TYR A 186 10.15 8.14 -33.27
C TYR A 186 9.75 7.10 -34.34
N VAL A 187 9.34 7.55 -35.53
CA VAL A 187 9.05 6.66 -36.67
C VAL A 187 10.35 6.05 -37.23
N ASP A 188 11.34 6.87 -37.52
CA ASP A 188 12.55 6.43 -38.23
C ASP A 188 13.48 5.61 -37.33
N VAL A 189 13.67 6.01 -36.07
CA VAL A 189 14.61 5.34 -35.15
C VAL A 189 13.94 4.15 -34.47
N LEU A 190 12.75 4.37 -33.88
CA LEU A 190 12.07 3.36 -33.06
C LEU A 190 11.02 2.54 -33.84
N GLY A 191 10.80 2.87 -35.12
CA GLY A 191 9.87 2.15 -35.99
C GLY A 191 8.40 2.42 -35.68
N PHE A 192 8.08 3.42 -34.86
CA PHE A 192 6.69 3.68 -34.44
C PHE A 192 5.78 3.98 -35.62
N ILE A 193 4.50 3.69 -35.46
CA ILE A 193 3.50 3.88 -36.50
C ILE A 193 2.68 5.12 -36.15
N GLU A 194 2.85 6.20 -36.90
CA GLU A 194 1.96 7.36 -36.78
C GLU A 194 0.54 6.97 -37.20
N VAL A 195 -0.42 7.24 -36.32
CA VAL A 195 -1.83 6.86 -36.51
C VAL A 195 -2.63 8.05 -37.03
N PHE A 196 -2.52 9.19 -36.37
CA PHE A 196 -3.15 10.45 -36.77
C PHE A 196 -2.53 11.63 -36.01
N ARG A 197 -2.93 12.83 -36.41
CA ARG A 197 -2.57 14.10 -35.77
C ARG A 197 -3.80 14.88 -35.38
N GLU A 198 -3.67 15.65 -34.31
CA GLU A 198 -4.71 16.56 -33.80
C GLU A 198 -4.11 17.95 -33.59
N SER A 199 -4.93 18.96 -33.83
CA SER A 199 -4.62 20.35 -33.52
C SER A 199 -5.68 20.90 -32.58
N HIS A 200 -5.22 21.55 -31.52
CA HIS A 200 -6.02 22.26 -30.53
C HIS A 200 -5.59 23.74 -30.50
N PRO A 201 -6.40 24.64 -29.89
CA PRO A 201 -6.07 26.06 -29.86
C PRO A 201 -4.74 26.44 -29.20
N ASP A 202 -4.17 25.56 -28.37
CA ASP A 202 -2.97 25.80 -27.55
C ASP A 202 -1.82 24.82 -27.84
N ARG A 203 -2.06 23.80 -28.69
CA ARG A 203 -1.11 22.72 -28.94
C ARG A 203 -1.41 21.93 -30.21
N SER A 204 -0.38 21.30 -30.74
CA SER A 204 -0.48 20.25 -31.76
C SER A 204 -0.02 18.91 -31.20
N THR A 205 -0.62 17.82 -31.66
CA THR A 205 -0.33 16.47 -31.16
C THR A 205 -0.21 15.46 -32.30
N ALA A 206 0.80 14.60 -32.23
CA ALA A 206 0.93 13.42 -33.08
C ALA A 206 0.73 12.17 -32.23
N ILE A 207 -0.10 11.24 -32.70
CA ILE A 207 -0.42 10.00 -32.01
C ILE A 207 0.29 8.85 -32.71
N LEU A 208 1.20 8.19 -31.99
CA LEU A 208 2.05 7.11 -32.49
C LEU A 208 1.77 5.83 -31.72
N ARG A 209 1.69 4.70 -32.41
CA ARG A 209 1.55 3.38 -31.80
C ARG A 209 2.90 2.65 -31.83
N VAL A 210 3.23 1.99 -30.72
CA VAL A 210 4.39 1.10 -30.66
C VAL A 210 4.16 -0.11 -31.59
N PRO A 211 5.12 -0.54 -32.42
CA PRO A 211 4.88 -1.50 -33.51
C PRO A 211 4.30 -2.85 -33.06
N ASN A 212 4.79 -3.35 -31.93
CA ASN A 212 4.48 -4.68 -31.40
C ASN A 212 3.69 -4.62 -30.08
N GLY A 213 2.84 -3.60 -29.90
CA GLY A 213 2.08 -3.44 -28.67
C GLY A 213 0.84 -2.56 -28.81
N HIS A 214 0.15 -2.40 -27.68
CA HIS A 214 -1.05 -1.55 -27.59
C HIS A 214 -0.75 -0.16 -27.00
N LEU A 215 0.48 0.08 -26.54
CA LEU A 215 0.87 1.38 -26.01
C LEU A 215 0.87 2.43 -27.13
N VAL A 216 0.30 3.58 -26.79
CA VAL A 216 0.27 4.77 -27.65
C VAL A 216 1.12 5.88 -27.03
N ILE A 217 1.94 6.54 -27.83
CA ILE A 217 2.67 7.75 -27.45
C ILE A 217 2.01 8.95 -28.12
N GLY A 218 1.62 9.93 -27.32
CA GLY A 218 1.19 11.24 -27.81
C GLY A 218 2.35 12.23 -27.70
N LEU A 219 2.89 12.67 -28.84
CA LEU A 219 3.87 13.75 -28.87
C LEU A 219 3.12 15.07 -28.92
N VAL A 220 3.35 15.95 -27.96
CA VAL A 220 2.60 17.20 -27.77
C VAL A 220 3.53 18.38 -27.88
N GLN A 221 3.26 19.29 -28.82
CA GLN A 221 3.92 20.58 -28.92
C GLN A 221 2.94 21.67 -28.48
N PHE A 222 3.27 22.40 -27.41
CA PHE A 222 2.51 23.57 -26.98
C PHE A 222 2.98 24.84 -27.69
N ASP A 223 2.06 25.76 -27.97
CA ASP A 223 2.38 27.04 -28.61
C ASP A 223 3.14 27.97 -27.67
N ASP A 224 2.76 27.97 -26.39
CA ASP A 224 3.51 28.65 -25.31
C ASP A 224 4.53 27.67 -24.73
N HIS A 225 5.69 27.59 -25.36
CA HIS A 225 6.78 26.72 -24.90
C HIS A 225 7.70 27.49 -23.95
N PRO A 226 7.59 27.30 -22.62
CA PRO A 226 8.50 27.96 -21.70
C PRO A 226 9.95 27.54 -21.99
N PRO A 227 10.92 28.46 -21.85
CA PRO A 227 12.31 28.14 -22.12
C PRO A 227 12.82 27.09 -21.13
N GLY A 228 13.50 26.06 -21.65
CA GLY A 228 14.13 25.03 -20.85
C GLY A 228 14.30 23.71 -21.58
N GLU A 229 15.31 22.94 -21.18
CA GLU A 229 15.53 21.58 -21.65
C GLU A 229 14.87 20.58 -20.71
N PHE A 230 14.57 19.37 -21.20
CA PHE A 230 14.18 18.26 -20.33
C PHE A 230 15.21 18.04 -19.21
N SER A 231 14.74 17.75 -18.01
CA SER A 231 15.61 17.40 -16.89
C SER A 231 14.94 16.33 -16.03
N PRO A 232 15.55 15.15 -15.87
CA PRO A 232 15.01 14.08 -15.01
C PRO A 232 15.01 14.46 -13.53
N LYS A 233 15.70 15.55 -13.16
CA LYS A 233 15.77 16.06 -11.79
C LYS A 233 14.57 16.91 -11.38
N ARG A 234 13.66 17.23 -12.31
CA ARG A 234 12.42 17.97 -12.01
C ARG A 234 11.28 16.98 -11.81
N VAL A 235 10.34 17.32 -10.90
CA VAL A 235 9.13 16.53 -10.68
C VAL A 235 8.39 16.34 -12.01
N GLY A 236 8.13 15.09 -12.37
CA GLY A 236 7.62 14.72 -13.68
C GLY A 236 8.17 13.36 -14.13
N LEU A 237 8.51 13.26 -15.41
CA LEU A 237 9.12 12.07 -15.98
C LEU A 237 10.63 12.03 -15.68
N ASP A 238 11.09 10.93 -15.06
CA ASP A 238 12.52 10.63 -14.95
C ASP A 238 13.04 9.98 -16.25
N HIS A 239 12.44 8.86 -16.66
CA HIS A 239 12.67 8.21 -17.95
C HIS A 239 11.46 7.34 -18.37
N LEU A 240 11.40 6.96 -19.65
CA LEU A 240 10.44 5.99 -20.18
C LEU A 240 11.19 4.77 -20.72
N CYS A 241 10.92 3.60 -20.14
CA CYS A 241 11.55 2.34 -20.56
C CYS A 241 10.57 1.49 -21.39
N PHE A 242 11.00 1.05 -22.56
CA PHE A 242 10.28 0.12 -23.43
C PHE A 242 10.76 -1.31 -23.20
N ALA A 243 9.80 -2.22 -23.03
CA ALA A 243 10.09 -3.64 -22.91
C ALA A 243 10.60 -4.21 -24.25
N VAL A 244 11.67 -4.99 -24.18
CA VAL A 244 12.14 -5.82 -25.29
C VAL A 244 12.23 -7.28 -24.84
N PRO A 245 11.96 -8.27 -25.71
CA PRO A 245 11.72 -9.64 -25.24
C PRO A 245 12.96 -10.34 -24.70
N THR A 246 14.13 -10.12 -25.31
CA THR A 246 15.33 -10.88 -25.00
C THR A 246 16.59 -10.03 -24.95
N ARG A 247 17.67 -10.61 -24.44
CA ARG A 247 19.01 -10.01 -24.50
C ARG A 247 19.48 -9.77 -25.93
N SER A 248 19.22 -10.72 -26.84
CA SER A 248 19.57 -10.55 -28.25
C SER A 248 18.84 -9.36 -28.88
N ASP A 249 17.63 -9.03 -28.41
CA ASP A 249 16.91 -7.85 -28.87
C ASP A 249 17.56 -6.56 -28.35
N LEU A 250 18.07 -6.54 -27.11
CA LEU A 250 18.85 -5.39 -26.61
C LEU A 250 20.10 -5.15 -27.45
N ASP A 251 20.84 -6.22 -27.79
CA ASP A 251 22.02 -6.11 -28.65
C ASP A 251 21.63 -5.57 -30.04
N ALA A 252 20.55 -6.08 -30.63
CA ALA A 252 20.02 -5.58 -31.90
C ALA A 252 19.61 -4.10 -31.82
N TRP A 253 19.00 -3.65 -30.72
CA TRP A 253 18.68 -2.25 -30.49
C TRP A 253 19.93 -1.37 -30.38
N THR A 254 21.00 -1.84 -29.73
CA THR A 254 22.26 -1.08 -29.72
C THR A 254 22.81 -0.86 -31.13
N SER A 255 22.83 -1.91 -31.98
CA SER A 255 23.24 -1.78 -33.38
C SER A 255 22.33 -0.82 -34.17
N ARG A 256 21.02 -0.87 -33.95
CA ARG A 256 20.06 0.05 -34.59
C ARG A 256 20.30 1.51 -34.20
N LEU A 257 20.59 1.76 -32.92
CA LEU A 257 20.89 3.11 -32.41
C LEU A 257 22.21 3.63 -33.00
N ASP A 258 23.24 2.78 -33.13
CA ASP A 258 24.49 3.10 -33.82
C ASP A 258 24.26 3.50 -35.29
N GLU A 259 23.47 2.72 -36.04
CA GLU A 259 23.11 3.02 -37.43
C GLU A 259 22.40 4.37 -37.57
N CYS A 260 21.51 4.67 -36.62
CA CYS A 260 20.76 5.93 -36.56
C CYS A 260 21.58 7.08 -35.96
N ARG A 261 22.81 6.84 -35.52
CA ARG A 261 23.70 7.80 -34.84
C ARG A 261 23.09 8.39 -33.57
N VAL A 262 22.37 7.58 -32.80
CA VAL A 262 21.82 7.95 -31.49
C VAL A 262 22.79 7.47 -30.41
N ALA A 263 23.28 8.39 -29.57
CA ALA A 263 24.15 8.03 -28.46
C ALA A 263 23.40 7.16 -27.44
N HIS A 264 24.02 6.06 -27.01
CA HIS A 264 23.45 5.12 -26.06
C HIS A 264 24.51 4.59 -25.09
N SER A 265 24.07 3.98 -23.99
CA SER A 265 24.96 3.47 -22.94
C SER A 265 25.64 2.13 -23.25
N GLY A 266 25.30 1.52 -24.39
CA GLY A 266 25.41 0.06 -24.56
C GLY A 266 24.50 -0.69 -23.57
N VAL A 267 24.61 -2.02 -23.54
CA VAL A 267 23.89 -2.83 -22.55
C VAL A 267 24.60 -2.73 -21.19
N ILE A 268 23.88 -2.29 -20.18
CA ILE A 268 24.32 -2.24 -18.78
C ILE A 268 23.63 -3.36 -18.02
N GLU A 269 24.43 -4.18 -17.33
CA GLU A 269 23.90 -5.17 -16.39
C GLU A 269 23.41 -4.47 -15.12
N MET A 270 22.16 -4.74 -14.74
CA MET A 270 21.59 -4.30 -13.46
C MET A 270 21.14 -5.51 -12.65
N ALA A 271 21.03 -5.31 -11.33
CA ALA A 271 20.52 -6.34 -10.42
C ALA A 271 19.06 -6.77 -10.73
N THR A 272 18.30 -5.92 -11.43
CA THR A 272 16.92 -6.17 -11.82
C THR A 272 16.83 -6.79 -13.22
N SER A 273 17.25 -6.06 -14.24
CA SER A 273 17.21 -6.48 -15.65
C SER A 273 18.23 -5.68 -16.46
N PRO A 274 18.90 -6.27 -17.46
CA PRO A 274 19.78 -5.54 -18.36
C PRO A 274 19.05 -4.38 -19.06
N ILE A 275 19.73 -3.25 -19.21
CA ILE A 275 19.14 -2.01 -19.74
C ILE A 275 20.04 -1.34 -20.79
N VAL A 276 19.43 -0.67 -21.77
CA VAL A 276 20.10 0.25 -22.69
C VAL A 276 19.46 1.62 -22.54
N ASN A 277 20.23 2.64 -22.14
CA ASN A 277 19.76 4.01 -21.99
C ASN A 277 20.15 4.86 -23.19
N PHE A 278 19.26 5.73 -23.64
CA PHE A 278 19.45 6.67 -24.75
C PHE A 278 18.52 7.88 -24.57
N LYS A 279 18.56 8.81 -25.53
CA LYS A 279 17.73 10.03 -25.48
C LYS A 279 17.07 10.30 -26.83
N ASP A 280 15.91 10.94 -26.77
CA ASP A 280 15.24 11.50 -27.95
C ASP A 280 15.83 12.88 -28.34
N PRO A 281 15.35 13.54 -29.41
CA PRO A 281 15.83 14.85 -29.85
C PRO A 281 15.63 15.99 -28.84
N ASP A 282 14.73 15.82 -27.88
CA ASP A 282 14.44 16.78 -26.81
C ASP A 282 15.20 16.47 -25.50
N GLY A 283 16.02 15.42 -25.52
CA GLY A 283 16.82 14.98 -24.39
C GLY A 283 16.04 14.13 -23.38
N ILE A 284 14.79 13.76 -23.69
CA ILE A 284 13.96 12.89 -22.86
C ILE A 284 14.68 11.55 -22.71
N ALA A 285 14.84 11.10 -21.48
CA ALA A 285 15.51 9.86 -21.19
C ALA A 285 14.62 8.67 -21.57
N LEU A 286 15.12 7.85 -22.47
CA LEU A 286 14.48 6.62 -22.93
C LEU A 286 15.37 5.43 -22.61
N ALA A 287 14.75 4.26 -22.45
CA ALA A 287 15.48 3.03 -22.25
C ALA A 287 14.81 1.82 -22.90
N PHE A 288 15.60 0.77 -23.12
CA PHE A 288 15.12 -0.58 -23.39
C PHE A 288 15.54 -1.51 -22.26
N ALA A 289 14.63 -2.37 -21.80
CA ALA A 289 14.95 -3.41 -20.82
C ALA A 289 14.12 -4.66 -21.06
N ILE A 290 14.60 -5.80 -20.55
CA ILE A 290 13.82 -7.04 -20.55
C ILE A 290 12.80 -6.96 -19.39
N PRO A 291 11.53 -7.35 -19.59
CA PRO A 291 10.58 -7.45 -18.50
C PRO A 291 11.13 -8.31 -17.34
N PRO A 292 10.86 -7.94 -16.07
CA PRO A 292 11.18 -8.81 -14.94
C PRO A 292 10.39 -10.13 -15.04
N GLU A 293 11.02 -11.23 -14.60
CA GLU A 293 10.38 -12.54 -14.45
C GLU A 293 9.24 -12.54 -13.41
#